data_AF-A0A6L8H537-F1
#
_entry.id   AF-A0A6L8H537-F1
#
_cell.length_a   1.000
_cell.length_b   1.000
_cell.length_c   1.000
_cell.angle_alpha   90.00
_cell.angle_beta   90.00
_cell.angle_gamma   90.00
#
_symmetry.space_group_name_H-M   'P 1'
#
loop_
_entity.id
_entity.type
_entity.pdbx_description
1 polymer ?
#
loop_
_entity_poly.entity_id
_entity_poly.type
_entity_poly.pdbx_seq_one_letter_code
_entity_poly.pdbx_strand_id
1 'polypeptide(L)'
;TTPGHTPGGICYKVQSQDQALCFVGDTLFAGSVGGSNPLSLYAEHLASVRRRVLQLEPDTVLLPGHGPPTTVNEERVMNPFG
;
A
#
# COMPACT_ATOMS: atom_id res chain seq x y z
N THR A 1 -8.86 3.16 7.17
CA THR A 1 -9.27 2.50 5.93
C THR A 1 -8.39 3.00 4.80
N THR A 2 -8.23 2.19 3.77
CA THR A 2 -7.52 2.45 2.51
C THR A 2 -8.45 2.14 1.34
N PRO A 3 -9.48 2.97 1.13
CA PRO A 3 -10.47 2.73 0.07
C PRO A 3 -9.85 2.88 -1.32
N GLY A 4 -10.39 2.12 -2.28
CA GLY A 4 -10.06 2.27 -3.70
C GLY A 4 -10.07 0.95 -4.47
N HIS A 5 -9.35 -0.07 -4.00
CA HIS A 5 -9.52 -1.44 -4.49
C HIS A 5 -10.91 -1.98 -4.11
N THR A 6 -11.26 -1.83 -2.83
CA THR A 6 -12.63 -1.96 -2.31
C THR A 6 -12.97 -0.77 -1.43
N PRO A 7 -14.26 -0.44 -1.22
CA PRO A 7 -14.65 0.64 -0.30
C PRO A 7 -14.21 0.38 1.15
N GLY A 8 -14.14 -0.90 1.55
CA GLY A 8 -13.81 -1.36 2.90
C GLY A 8 -12.35 -1.72 3.12
N GLY A 9 -11.43 -1.37 2.23
CA GLY A 9 -10.01 -1.69 2.36
C GLY A 9 -9.41 -1.22 3.68
N ILE A 10 -8.60 -2.06 4.32
CA ILE A 10 -7.89 -1.77 5.57
C ILE A 10 -6.48 -2.34 5.47
N CYS A 11 -5.49 -1.55 5.88
CA CYS A 11 -4.13 -2.02 6.12
C CYS A 11 -3.88 -2.14 7.64
N TYR A 12 -3.11 -3.15 8.04
CA TYR A 12 -2.75 -3.38 9.44
C TYR A 12 -1.25 -3.15 9.63
N LYS A 13 -0.89 -2.11 10.38
CA LYS A 13 0.49 -1.85 10.79
C LYS A 13 0.78 -2.61 12.09
N VAL A 14 1.89 -3.34 12.12
CA VAL A 14 2.45 -3.99 13.30
C VAL A 14 3.83 -3.39 13.53
N GLN A 15 4.11 -2.93 14.74
CA GLN A 15 5.37 -2.26 15.06
C GLN A 15 5.99 -2.88 16.31
N SER A 16 7.24 -3.31 16.20
CA SER A 16 8.12 -3.67 17.30
C SER A 16 9.16 -2.56 17.52
N GLN A 17 10.08 -2.76 18.48
CA GLN A 17 11.17 -1.81 18.73
C GLN A 17 12.16 -1.73 17.54
N ASP A 18 12.37 -2.84 16.84
CA ASP A 18 13.40 -2.94 15.80
C ASP A 18 12.84 -2.93 14.37
N GLN A 19 11.52 -3.15 14.19
CA GLN A 19 10.93 -3.26 12.85
C GLN A 19 9.45 -2.84 12.80
N ALA A 20 9.08 -2.21 11.70
CA ALA A 20 7.69 -1.96 11.34
C ALA A 20 7.29 -2.82 10.12
N LEU A 21 6.14 -3.47 10.22
CA LEU A 21 5.50 -4.23 9.14
C LEU A 21 4.13 -3.62 8.86
N CYS A 22 3.66 -3.69 7.61
CA CYS A 22 2.30 -3.32 7.26
C CYS A 22 1.69 -4.33 6.28
N PHE A 23 0.63 -5.02 6.70
CA PHE A 23 -0.19 -5.84 5.81
C PHE A 23 -1.09 -4.92 4.99
N VAL A 24 -0.85 -4.84 3.68
CA VAL A 24 -1.52 -3.87 2.80
C VAL A 24 -2.59 -4.48 1.89
N GLY A 25 -2.69 -5.81 1.85
CA GLY A 25 -3.65 -6.52 1.00
C GLY A 25 -3.50 -6.07 -0.45
N ASP A 26 -4.61 -5.76 -1.10
CA ASP A 26 -4.64 -5.32 -2.50
C ASP A 26 -4.56 -3.79 -2.67
N THR A 27 -4.17 -3.08 -1.60
CA THR A 27 -3.96 -1.62 -1.65
C THR A 27 -2.70 -1.26 -2.45
N LEU A 28 -1.63 -2.05 -2.29
CA LEU A 28 -0.33 -1.83 -2.94
C LEU A 28 0.38 -3.17 -3.10
N PHE A 29 1.04 -3.36 -4.24
CA PHE A 29 1.90 -4.51 -4.53
C PHE A 29 3.31 -4.01 -4.86
N ALA A 30 4.30 -4.91 -4.85
CA ALA A 30 5.65 -4.55 -5.28
C ALA A 30 5.65 -4.05 -6.74
N GLY A 31 5.89 -2.76 -6.94
CA GLY A 31 5.89 -2.10 -8.25
C GLY A 31 4.52 -1.97 -8.93
N SER A 32 3.40 -2.26 -8.25
CA SER A 32 2.05 -2.07 -8.80
C SER A 32 0.99 -1.75 -7.73
N VAL A 33 -0.29 -1.62 -8.12
CA VAL A 33 -1.43 -1.45 -7.20
C VAL A 33 -2.55 -2.43 -7.57
N GLY A 34 -3.44 -2.75 -6.63
CA GLY A 34 -4.64 -3.52 -6.96
C GLY A 34 -5.55 -2.77 -7.93
N GLY A 35 -6.33 -3.53 -8.71
CA GLY A 35 -7.31 -2.95 -9.63
C GLY A 35 -8.46 -2.29 -8.87
N SER A 36 -9.01 -1.20 -9.42
CA SER A 36 -10.20 -0.54 -8.89
C SER A 36 -11.40 -0.85 -9.79
N ASN A 37 -12.49 -1.32 -9.19
CA ASN A 37 -13.75 -1.55 -9.89
C ASN A 37 -14.91 -0.97 -9.07
N PRO A 38 -15.59 0.09 -9.56
CA PRO A 38 -15.43 0.74 -10.87
C PRO A 38 -14.12 1.52 -11.04
N LEU A 39 -13.72 1.77 -12.29
CA LEU A 39 -12.50 2.53 -12.64
C LEU A 39 -12.48 3.94 -12.04
N SER A 40 -13.64 4.55 -11.79
CA SER A 40 -13.76 5.86 -11.16
C SER A 40 -13.15 5.92 -9.75
N LEU A 41 -13.01 4.79 -9.05
CA LEU A 41 -12.39 4.71 -7.72
C LEU A 41 -10.85 4.73 -7.79
N TYR A 42 -10.27 4.64 -8.98
CA TYR A 42 -8.82 4.56 -9.13
C TYR A 42 -8.08 5.79 -8.58
N ALA A 43 -8.64 6.99 -8.79
CA ALA A 43 -8.06 8.22 -8.23
C ALA A 43 -8.09 8.22 -6.68
N GLU A 44 -9.16 7.71 -6.08
CA GLU A 44 -9.25 7.53 -4.63
C GLU A 44 -8.24 6.49 -4.14
N HIS A 45 -8.08 5.39 -4.88
CA HIS A 45 -7.12 4.34 -4.57
C HIS A 45 -5.69 4.87 -4.49
N LEU A 46 -5.24 5.59 -5.53
CA LEU A 46 -3.91 6.20 -5.55
C LEU A 46 -3.75 7.24 -4.43
N ALA A 47 -4.80 8.01 -4.15
CA ALA A 47 -4.78 8.96 -3.03
C ALA A 47 -4.71 8.25 -1.66
N SER A 48 -5.29 7.06 -1.51
CA SER A 48 -5.16 6.22 -0.32
C SER A 48 -3.74 5.68 -0.16
N VAL A 49 -3.15 5.14 -1.23
CA VAL A 49 -1.75 4.68 -1.25
C VAL A 49 -0.81 5.80 -0.81
N ARG A 50 -0.89 6.97 -1.46
CA ARG A 50 -0.01 8.12 -1.22
C ARG A 50 -0.11 8.71 0.17
N ARG A 51 -1.33 8.79 0.72
CA ARG A 51 -1.59 9.46 2.00
C ARG A 51 -1.51 8.53 3.21
N ARG A 52 -1.62 7.21 3.01
CA ARG A 52 -1.67 6.24 4.11
C ARG A 52 -0.47 5.31 4.11
N VAL A 53 -0.15 4.70 2.98
CA VAL A 53 0.89 3.66 2.89
C VAL A 53 2.26 4.28 2.67
N LEU A 54 2.40 5.18 1.71
CA LEU A 54 3.69 5.79 1.37
C LEU A 54 4.14 6.91 2.34
N GLN A 55 3.31 7.24 3.34
CA GLN A 55 3.67 8.12 4.46
C GLN A 55 4.19 7.36 5.68
N LEU A 56 4.24 6.03 5.64
CA LEU A 56 4.87 5.25 6.69
C LEU A 56 6.39 5.44 6.66
N GLU A 57 7.07 4.97 7.71
CA GLU A 57 8.53 5.06 7.79
C GLU A 57 9.17 4.33 6.60
N PRO A 58 10.26 4.86 5.99
CA PRO A 58 10.86 4.32 4.78
C PRO A 58 11.19 2.82 4.85
N ASP A 59 11.65 2.36 6.02
CA ASP A 59 12.05 0.97 6.25
C ASP A 59 10.88 0.06 6.65
N THR A 60 9.64 0.57 6.65
CA THR A 60 8.46 -0.26 6.91
C THR A 60 8.32 -1.29 5.80
N VAL A 61 8.33 -2.57 6.16
CA VAL A 61 8.11 -3.66 5.22
C VAL A 61 6.61 -3.75 4.92
N LEU A 62 6.27 -3.75 3.64
CA LEU A 62 4.91 -3.88 3.14
C LEU A 62 4.67 -5.32 2.70
N LEU A 63 3.61 -5.92 3.23
CA LEU A 63 3.19 -7.29 2.98
C LEU A 63 1.91 -7.28 2.14
N PRO A 64 2.00 -7.41 0.81
CA PRO A 64 0.85 -7.37 -0.08
C PRO A 64 0.02 -8.65 -0.02
N GLY A 65 -1.21 -8.58 -0.53
CA GLY A 65 -2.07 -9.75 -0.74
C GLY A 65 -1.54 -10.69 -1.83
N HIS A 66 -0.77 -10.14 -2.78
CA HIS A 66 -0.18 -10.86 -3.91
C HIS A 66 1.23 -10.35 -4.22
N GLY A 67 2.08 -11.25 -4.72
CA GLY A 67 3.47 -10.92 -5.06
C GLY A 67 4.40 -10.88 -3.84
N PRO A 68 5.65 -10.43 -4.03
CA PRO A 68 6.64 -10.42 -2.97
C PRO A 68 6.43 -9.25 -2.00
N PRO A 69 6.96 -9.35 -0.75
CA PRO A 69 7.16 -8.20 0.11
C PRO A 69 8.01 -7.10 -0.54
N THR A 70 7.83 -5.88 -0.08
CA THR A 70 8.58 -4.68 -0.50
C THR A 70 8.73 -3.74 0.71
N THR A 71 9.30 -2.56 0.54
CA THR A 71 9.40 -1.51 1.56
C THR A 71 8.78 -0.20 1.08
N VAL A 72 8.43 0.68 2.03
CA VAL A 72 7.93 2.02 1.68
C VAL A 72 8.92 2.77 0.81
N ASN A 73 10.22 2.69 1.12
CA ASN A 73 11.25 3.35 0.35
C ASN A 73 11.35 2.81 -1.09
N GLU A 74 11.35 1.49 -1.27
CA GLU A 74 11.36 0.86 -2.59
C GLU A 74 10.16 1.31 -3.43
N GLU A 75 8.96 1.29 -2.85
CA GLU A 75 7.75 1.68 -3.57
C GLU A 75 7.70 3.19 -3.88
N ARG A 76 8.23 4.06 -3.01
CA ARG A 76 8.34 5.50 -3.30
C ARG A 76 9.27 5.79 -4.48
N VAL A 77 10.30 4.98 -4.68
CA VAL A 77 11.31 5.20 -5.73
C VAL A 77 10.94 4.50 -7.03
N MET A 78 10.39 3.28 -6.95
CA MET A 78 10.25 2.40 -8.11
C MET A 78 8.81 2.21 -8.58
N ASN A 79 7.81 2.41 -7.72
CA ASN A 79 6.42 2.15 -8.08
C ASN A 79 5.84 3.31 -8.92
N PRO A 80 5.43 3.09 -10.18
CA PRO A 80 4.90 4.15 -11.04
C PRO A 80 3.53 4.68 -10.58
N PHE A 81 2.90 4.03 -9.60
CA PHE A 81 1.62 4.41 -9.00
C PHE A 81 1.77 5.18 -7.68
N GLY A 82 3.01 5.33 -7.19
CA GLY A 82 3.37 6.14 -6.03
C GLY A 82 3.08 7.63 -6.20
#